data_AF-A0A1V4RKG9-F1
#
_entry.id   AF-A0A1V4RKG9-F1
#
_cell.length_a   1.000
_cell.length_b   1.000
_cell.length_c   1.000
_cell.angle_alpha   90.00
_cell.angle_beta   90.00
_cell.angle_gamma   90.00
#
_symmetry.space_group_name_H-M   'P 1'
#
loop_
_entity.id
_entity.type
_entity.pdbx_description
1 polymer ?
#
loop_
_entity_poly.entity_id
_entity_poly.type
_entity_poly.pdbx_seq_one_letter_code
_entity_poly.pdbx_strand_id
1 'polypeptide(L)'
;MDKVIYNEFKGTGNLDLVLSRECADQRMFPAININESGTRKEHKILSEEALDESYRLRRRIADLKPDSALQHVLRYFSQDQ
;
A
#
# COMPACT_ATOMS: atom_id res chain seq x y z
N MET A 1 0.39 -16.73 -17.73
CA MET A 1 -0.90 -17.28 -17.26
C MET A 1 -1.35 -16.57 -16.00
N ASP A 2 -0.57 -16.58 -14.92
CA ASP A 2 -0.91 -15.93 -13.64
C ASP A 2 -1.19 -14.42 -13.74
N LYS A 3 -0.43 -13.68 -14.56
CA LYS A 3 -0.70 -12.24 -14.80
C LYS A 3 -2.05 -11.96 -15.48
N VAL A 4 -2.51 -12.88 -16.33
CA VAL A 4 -3.79 -12.72 -17.05
C VAL A 4 -4.93 -12.96 -16.09
N ILE A 5 -4.85 -14.04 -15.32
CA ILE A 5 -5.82 -14.40 -14.28
C ILE A 5 -5.91 -13.28 -13.21
N TYR A 6 -4.78 -12.74 -12.75
CA TYR A 6 -4.75 -11.61 -11.82
C TYR A 6 -5.50 -10.39 -12.37
N ASN A 7 -5.30 -10.05 -13.65
CA ASN A 7 -5.96 -8.90 -14.27
C ASN A 7 -7.47 -9.11 -14.44
N GLU A 8 -7.92 -10.32 -14.75
CA GLU A 8 -9.35 -10.66 -14.81
C GLU A 8 -10.02 -10.51 -13.43
N PHE A 9 -9.40 -11.02 -12.37
CA PHE A 9 -9.93 -10.90 -11.01
C PHE A 9 -9.87 -9.48 -10.44
N LYS A 10 -8.82 -8.70 -10.77
CA LYS A 10 -8.70 -7.27 -10.40
C LYS A 10 -9.83 -6.41 -10.98
N GLY A 11 -10.41 -6.82 -12.11
CA GLY A 11 -11.61 -6.19 -12.67
C GLY A 11 -12.83 -6.31 -11.75
N THR A 12 -12.91 -7.43 -11.01
CA THR A 12 -14.06 -7.78 -10.16
C THR A 12 -13.91 -7.34 -8.69
N GLY A 13 -12.68 -7.28 -8.18
CA GLY A 13 -12.36 -6.85 -6.81
C GLY A 13 -12.43 -5.33 -6.59
N ASN A 14 -12.58 -4.94 -5.33
CA ASN A 14 -12.57 -3.53 -4.89
C ASN A 14 -11.41 -3.18 -3.95
N LEU A 15 -10.60 -4.16 -3.52
CA LEU A 15 -9.42 -4.01 -2.68
C LEU A 15 -8.31 -4.90 -3.23
N ASP A 16 -7.12 -4.33 -3.38
CA ASP A 16 -5.89 -5.05 -3.70
C ASP A 16 -4.85 -4.81 -2.61
N LEU A 17 -4.33 -5.89 -2.03
CA LEU A 17 -3.17 -5.86 -1.14
C LEU A 17 -2.02 -6.57 -1.83
N VAL A 18 -1.04 -5.79 -2.29
CA VAL A 18 0.10 -6.29 -3.05
C VAL A 18 1.30 -6.48 -2.13
N LEU A 19 1.96 -7.63 -2.22
CA LEU A 19 3.17 -7.94 -1.48
C LEU A 19 4.39 -7.81 -2.40
N SER A 20 5.46 -7.19 -1.87
CA SER A 20 6.73 -7.01 -2.54
C SER A 20 7.67 -8.16 -2.22
N ARG A 21 8.12 -8.86 -3.27
CA ARG A 21 9.18 -9.87 -3.16
C ARG A 21 10.51 -9.24 -2.71
N GLU A 22 10.84 -8.05 -3.21
CA GLU A 22 12.06 -7.32 -2.84
C GLU A 22 12.10 -7.04 -1.33
N CYS A 23 10.99 -6.60 -0.74
CA CYS A 23 10.91 -6.40 0.71
C CYS A 23 11.04 -7.72 1.47
N ALA A 24 10.38 -8.78 1.00
CA ALA A 24 10.42 -10.10 1.63
C ALA A 24 11.82 -10.72 1.60
N ASP A 25 12.55 -10.59 0.49
CA ASP A 25 13.93 -11.08 0.33
C ASP A 25 14.89 -10.39 1.31
N GLN A 26 14.63 -9.12 1.64
CA GLN A 26 15.35 -8.35 2.67
C GLN A 26 14.82 -8.57 4.10
N ARG A 27 13.89 -9.50 4.30
CA ARG A 27 13.23 -9.78 5.60
C ARG A 27 12.48 -8.59 6.21
N MET A 28 11.99 -7.67 5.37
CA MET A 28 11.18 -6.55 5.83
C MET A 28 9.71 -6.92 5.81
N PHE A 29 9.12 -7.06 7.00
CA PHE A 29 7.71 -7.42 7.16
C PHE A 29 6.88 -6.22 7.66
N PRO A 30 5.64 -6.05 7.18
CA PRO A 30 4.79 -7.00 6.44
C PRO A 30 4.98 -7.10 4.91
N ALA A 31 6.11 -6.63 4.35
CA ALA A 31 6.43 -6.74 2.92
C ALA A 31 5.35 -6.18 1.97
N ILE A 32 4.54 -5.22 2.41
CA ILE A 32 3.47 -4.63 1.60
C ILE A 32 4.05 -3.64 0.59
N ASN A 33 3.68 -3.76 -0.69
CA ASN A 33 3.88 -2.71 -1.67
C ASN A 33 2.74 -1.69 -1.55
N ILE A 34 3.00 -0.62 -0.79
CA ILE A 34 1.98 0.38 -0.42
C ILE A 34 1.50 1.17 -1.65
N ASN A 35 2.40 1.43 -2.60
CA ASN A 35 2.10 2.20 -3.82
C ASN A 35 1.18 1.43 -4.78
N GLU A 36 1.29 0.10 -4.82
CA GLU A 36 0.44 -0.75 -5.66
C GLU A 36 -0.83 -1.25 -4.93
N SER A 37 -0.90 -1.09 -3.61
CA SER A 37 -2.05 -1.50 -2.79
C SER A 37 -3.08 -0.38 -2.67
N GLY A 38 -4.37 -0.72 -2.69
CA GLY A 38 -5.43 0.27 -2.52
C GLY A 38 -6.84 -0.29 -2.55
N THR A 39 -7.80 0.55 -2.18
CA THR A 39 -9.22 0.23 -2.13
C THR A 39 -10.01 1.25 -2.95
N ARG A 40 -10.86 0.76 -3.87
CA ARG A 40 -11.76 1.63 -4.64
C ARG A 40 -12.82 2.24 -3.71
N LYS A 41 -13.13 3.52 -3.91
CA LYS A 41 -14.11 4.27 -3.11
C LYS A 41 -13.79 4.27 -1.60
N GLU A 42 -12.51 4.35 -1.23
CA GLU A 42 -12.06 4.40 0.17
C GLU A 42 -12.67 5.56 0.99
N HIS A 43 -13.11 6.65 0.34
CA HIS A 43 -13.87 7.75 0.97
C HIS A 43 -15.21 7.32 1.58
N LYS A 44 -15.73 6.13 1.25
CA LYS A 44 -16.93 5.57 1.89
C LYS A 44 -16.64 4.80 3.18
N ILE A 45 -15.36 4.54 3.46
CA ILE A 45 -14.89 3.68 4.54
C ILE A 45 -14.14 4.52 5.57
N LEU A 46 -13.30 5.44 5.11
CA LEU A 46 -12.52 6.33 5.94
C LEU A 46 -13.32 7.60 6.29
N SER A 47 -13.08 8.15 7.48
CA SER A 47 -13.49 9.52 7.78
C SER A 47 -12.72 10.50 6.88
N GLU A 48 -13.22 11.72 6.73
CA GLU A 48 -12.56 12.77 5.95
C GLU A 48 -11.13 13.03 6.44
N GLU A 49 -10.94 13.10 7.76
CA GLU A 49 -9.62 13.26 8.38
C GLU A 49 -8.65 12.11 8.05
N ALA A 50 -9.11 10.86 8.18
CA ALA A 50 -8.29 9.69 7.87
C ALA A 50 -7.97 9.58 6.38
N LEU A 51 -8.91 9.97 5.51
CA LEU A 51 -8.72 10.01 4.07
C LEU A 51 -7.66 11.04 3.67
N ASP A 52 -7.73 12.24 4.24
CA ASP A 52 -6.76 13.30 4.00
C ASP A 52 -5.36 12.90 4.45
N GLU A 53 -5.23 12.28 5.62
CA GLU A 53 -3.94 11.81 6.12
C GLU A 53 -3.40 10.65 5.27
N SER A 54 -4.26 9.71 4.86
CA SER A 54 -3.90 8.65 3.90
C SER A 54 -3.32 9.24 2.61
N TYR A 55 -3.96 10.29 2.06
CA TYR A 55 -3.46 10.97 0.87
C TYR A 55 -2.15 11.71 1.09
N ARG A 56 -1.94 12.36 2.24
CA ARG A 56 -0.66 12.99 2.58
C ARG A 56 0.45 11.96 2.68
N LEU A 57 0.22 10.87 3.40
CA LEU A 57 1.20 9.79 3.55
C LEU A 57 1.56 9.17 2.20
N ARG A 58 0.55 8.86 1.37
CA ARG A 58 0.76 8.32 0.01
C ARG A 58 1.56 9.27 -0.88
N ARG A 59 1.31 10.57 -0.84
CA ARG A 59 2.10 11.56 -1.60
C ARG A 59 3.58 11.58 -1.18
N ARG A 60 3.88 11.42 0.11
CA ARG A 60 5.27 11.40 0.60
C ARG A 60 6.07 10.20 0.10
N ILE A 61 5.41 9.06 -0.13
CA ILE A 61 6.07 7.80 -0.52
C ILE A 61 5.91 7.43 -2.00
N ALA A 62 5.24 8.28 -2.80
CA ALA A 62 4.84 7.96 -4.17
C ALA A 62 6.04 7.61 -5.08
N ASP A 63 7.15 8.31 -4.93
CA ASP A 63 8.36 8.11 -5.74
C ASP A 63 9.38 7.18 -5.06
N LEU A 64 9.07 6.67 -3.87
CA LEU A 64 9.94 5.75 -3.15
C LEU A 64 9.77 4.33 -3.70
N LYS A 65 10.89 3.60 -3.74
CA LYS A 65 10.88 2.16 -3.96
C LYS A 65 10.12 1.44 -2.85
N PRO A 66 9.57 0.22 -3.10
CA PRO A 66 8.73 -0.49 -2.12
C PRO A 66 9.38 -0.67 -0.75
N ASP A 67 10.70 -0.90 -0.73
CA ASP A 67 11.50 -1.07 0.48
C ASP A 67 11.56 0.21 1.31
N SER A 68 11.88 1.33 0.65
CA SER A 68 12.00 2.66 1.25
C SER A 68 10.63 3.19 1.69
N ALA A 69 9.59 2.97 0.90
CA ALA A 69 8.22 3.32 1.22
C ALA A 69 7.74 2.58 2.48
N LEU A 70 7.96 1.26 2.55
CA LEU A 70 7.58 0.45 3.71
C LEU A 70 8.32 0.91 4.97
N GLN A 71 9.63 1.15 4.89
CA GLN A 71 10.40 1.69 6.02
C GLN A 71 9.89 3.05 6.48
N HIS A 72 9.58 3.96 5.55
CA HIS A 72 9.03 5.27 5.89
C HIS A 72 7.71 5.14 6.65
N VAL A 73 6.81 4.26 6.21
CA VAL A 73 5.51 4.05 6.85
C VAL A 73 5.64 3.37 8.21
N LEU A 74 6.51 2.36 8.36
CA LEU A 74 6.78 1.74 9.65
C LEU A 74 7.34 2.76 10.65
N ARG A 75 8.23 3.65 10.20
CA ARG A 75 8.75 4.74 11.05
C ARG A 75 7.65 5.71 11.45
N TYR A 76 6.81 6.11 10.52
CA TYR A 76 5.66 6.99 10.78
C TYR A 76 4.79 6.43 11.92
N PHE A 77 4.40 5.16 11.84
CA PHE A 77 3.60 4.53 12.91
C PHE A 77 4.35 4.31 14.23
N SER A 78 5.69 4.17 14.19
CA SER A 78 6.49 4.02 15.42
C SER A 78 6.73 5.35 16.15
N GLN A 79 6.56 6.49 15.48
CA GLN A 79 6.75 7.82 16.06
C GLN A 79 5.49 8.39 16.69
N ASP A 80 4.31 7.86 16.34
CA ASP A 80 3.02 8.21 16.94
C ASP A 80 2.70 7.36 18.21
N GLN A 81 3.74 6.84 18.89
CA GLN A 81 3.66 6.16 20.19
C GLN A 81 4.41 6.92 21.27
#